data_AF-A0A6J6Z5W3-F1
#
_entry.id   AF-A0A6J6Z5W3-F1
#
_cell.length_a   1.000
_cell.length_b   1.000
_cell.length_c   1.000
_cell.angle_alpha   90.00
_cell.angle_beta   90.00
_cell.angle_gamma   90.00
#
_symmetry.space_group_name_H-M   'P 1'
#
loop_
_entity.id
_entity.type
_entity.pdbx_description
1 polymer ?
#
loop_
_entity_poly.entity_id
_entity_poly.type
_entity_poly.pdbx_seq_one_letter_code
_entity_poly.pdbx_strand_id
1 'polypeptide(L)'
;MVDGTAVLTTFMHGFMAMGLWSDERGVNMLDTGAHYYEVYECSDGKFLSVGAIEPQFYAELLEKTGLAGDEEFAKQNDRSMWPLLKERLAAVIATKTRDEWAAIFDGSDACVAPVLSLVESTTNAHTVARKTFVENAGVVQPAPAPRFSRTEASIQRPPSHPGQHTDEVLKEWGVADDARLAVLRAEGAIA
;
A
#
# COMPACT_ATOMS: atom_id res chain seq x y z
N MET A 1 -11.28 3.80 17.49
CA MET A 1 -10.98 2.77 16.46
C MET A 1 -12.22 2.48 15.64
N VAL A 2 -13.31 1.97 16.23
CA VAL A 2 -14.53 1.57 15.52
C VAL A 2 -15.15 2.66 14.63
N ASP A 3 -15.31 3.89 15.13
CA ASP A 3 -15.89 4.97 14.33
C ASP A 3 -14.97 5.39 13.16
N GLY A 4 -13.66 5.43 13.40
CA GLY A 4 -12.68 5.75 12.37
C GLY A 4 -12.62 4.70 11.26
N THR A 5 -12.71 3.41 11.60
CA THR A 5 -12.79 2.33 10.60
C THR A 5 -14.10 2.39 9.82
N ALA A 6 -15.21 2.74 10.46
CA ALA A 6 -16.49 2.92 9.76
C ALA A 6 -16.44 4.09 8.76
N VAL A 7 -15.78 5.19 9.13
CA VAL A 7 -15.56 6.31 8.19
C VAL A 7 -14.64 5.88 7.03
N LEU A 8 -13.59 5.10 7.29
CA LEU A 8 -12.70 4.60 6.24
C LEU A 8 -13.44 3.73 5.21
N THR A 9 -14.45 2.97 5.63
CA THR A 9 -15.29 2.11 4.78
C THR A 9 -16.52 2.81 4.19
N THR A 10 -16.62 4.15 4.29
CA THR A 10 -17.78 4.92 3.78
C THR A 10 -18.08 4.59 2.31
N PHE A 11 -17.06 4.40 1.47
CA PHE A 11 -17.29 4.07 0.05
C PHE A 11 -18.01 2.73 -0.13
N MET A 12 -17.69 1.72 0.69
CA MET A 12 -18.33 0.40 0.64
C MET A 12 -19.81 0.52 1.02
N HIS A 13 -20.11 1.28 2.08
CA HIS A 13 -21.50 1.56 2.48
C HIS A 13 -22.28 2.29 1.38
N GLY A 14 -21.67 3.28 0.73
CA GLY A 14 -22.26 3.96 -0.42
C GLY A 14 -22.53 3.00 -1.59
N PHE A 15 -21.58 2.13 -1.91
CA PHE A 15 -21.71 1.18 -3.01
C PHE A 15 -22.76 0.10 -2.73
N MET A 16 -22.84 -0.40 -1.48
CA MET A 16 -23.91 -1.31 -1.06
C MET A 16 -25.28 -0.65 -1.23
N ALA A 17 -25.44 0.62 -0.82
CA ALA A 17 -26.69 1.35 -0.99
C ALA A 17 -27.08 1.55 -2.47
N MET A 18 -26.10 1.60 -3.38
CA MET A 18 -26.31 1.66 -4.84
C MET A 18 -26.49 0.28 -5.49
N GLY A 19 -26.37 -0.82 -4.74
CA GLY A 19 -26.40 -2.18 -5.29
C GLY A 19 -25.14 -2.58 -6.09
N LEU A 20 -24.05 -1.82 -5.96
CA LEU A 20 -22.77 -2.07 -6.64
C LEU A 20 -21.80 -2.93 -5.83
N TRP A 21 -22.15 -3.21 -4.56
CA TRP A 21 -21.36 -4.03 -3.63
C TRP A 21 -22.24 -5.05 -2.93
N SER A 22 -21.72 -6.25 -2.74
CA SER A 22 -22.29 -7.35 -1.96
C SER A 22 -21.51 -7.54 -0.67
N ASP A 23 -22.19 -7.85 0.44
CA ASP A 23 -21.57 -8.16 1.74
C ASP A 23 -20.92 -9.56 1.79
N GLU A 24 -20.84 -10.23 0.63
CA GLU A 24 -20.07 -11.46 0.46
C GLU A 24 -18.61 -11.14 0.13
N ARG A 25 -17.68 -11.84 0.77
CA ARG A 25 -16.24 -11.64 0.55
C ARG A 25 -15.81 -12.20 -0.80
N GLY A 26 -15.09 -11.39 -1.58
CA GLY A 26 -14.36 -11.84 -2.76
C GLY A 26 -15.21 -11.93 -4.02
N VAL A 27 -16.35 -11.22 -4.07
CA VAL A 27 -17.28 -11.22 -5.21
C VAL A 27 -17.46 -9.83 -5.84
N ASN A 28 -16.78 -8.81 -5.30
CA ASN A 28 -16.89 -7.42 -5.69
C ASN A 28 -15.71 -7.01 -6.57
N MET A 29 -15.83 -5.83 -7.19
CA MET A 29 -14.80 -5.30 -8.07
C MET A 29 -13.48 -5.03 -7.32
N LEU A 30 -13.52 -4.56 -6.07
CA LEU A 30 -12.34 -4.09 -5.34
C LEU A 30 -11.94 -5.00 -4.16
N ASP A 31 -12.44 -6.23 -4.12
CA ASP A 31 -12.16 -7.19 -3.05
C ASP A 31 -11.69 -8.56 -3.57
N THR A 32 -11.07 -8.57 -4.76
CA THR A 32 -10.57 -9.75 -5.48
C THR A 32 -11.61 -10.54 -6.30
N GLY A 33 -12.84 -10.06 -6.44
CA GLY A 33 -13.85 -10.73 -7.27
C GLY A 33 -13.61 -10.59 -8.79
N ALA A 34 -13.09 -9.46 -9.24
CA ALA A 34 -12.86 -9.17 -10.65
C ALA A 34 -11.48 -9.65 -11.13
N HIS A 35 -11.39 -10.23 -12.34
CA HIS A 35 -10.12 -10.68 -12.93
C HIS A 35 -9.14 -9.55 -13.25
N TYR A 36 -9.63 -8.32 -13.38
CA TYR A 36 -8.81 -7.14 -13.62
C TYR A 36 -8.48 -6.34 -12.35
N TYR A 37 -8.81 -6.87 -11.16
CA TYR A 37 -8.47 -6.27 -9.87
C TYR A 37 -8.13 -7.36 -8.83
N GLU A 38 -6.95 -7.95 -8.97
CA GLU A 38 -6.52 -9.17 -8.26
C GLU A 38 -4.98 -9.30 -8.25
N VAL A 39 -4.46 -10.18 -7.39
CA VAL A 39 -3.07 -10.61 -7.36
C VAL A 39 -2.91 -11.99 -8.02
N TYR A 40 -1.97 -12.12 -8.96
CA TYR A 40 -1.72 -13.35 -9.72
C TYR A 40 -0.32 -13.91 -9.47
N GLU A 41 -0.22 -15.22 -9.28
CA GLU A 41 1.05 -15.94 -9.14
C GLU A 41 1.72 -16.13 -10.51
N CYS A 42 3.03 -15.86 -10.55
CA CYS A 42 3.90 -15.98 -11.71
C CYS A 42 4.64 -17.32 -11.71
N SER A 43 5.37 -17.63 -12.78
CA SER A 43 6.07 -18.92 -12.91
C SER A 43 7.16 -19.18 -11.85
N ASP A 44 7.65 -18.12 -11.19
CA ASP A 44 8.66 -18.16 -10.13
C ASP A 44 8.07 -18.17 -8.71
N GLY A 45 6.74 -18.33 -8.57
CA GLY A 45 6.04 -18.32 -7.28
C GLY A 45 5.95 -16.93 -6.63
N LYS A 46 6.37 -15.88 -7.35
CA LYS A 46 6.14 -14.48 -6.96
C LYS A 46 4.86 -13.97 -7.60
N PHE A 47 4.46 -12.72 -7.30
CA PHE A 47 3.14 -12.23 -7.66
C PHE A 47 3.17 -10.88 -8.40
N LEU A 48 2.14 -10.65 -9.23
CA LEU A 48 1.79 -9.36 -9.82
C LEU A 48 0.45 -8.89 -9.27
N SER A 49 0.32 -7.60 -9.00
CA SER A 49 -0.97 -6.96 -8.78
C SER A 49 -1.49 -6.41 -10.10
N VAL A 50 -2.75 -6.71 -10.43
CA VAL A 50 -3.49 -6.15 -11.57
C VAL A 50 -4.59 -5.25 -11.03
N GLY A 51 -4.74 -4.05 -11.60
CA GLY A 51 -5.75 -3.07 -11.21
C GLY A 51 -6.34 -2.30 -12.40
N ALA A 52 -6.54 -2.96 -13.53
CA ALA A 52 -6.95 -2.37 -14.81
C ALA A 52 -8.48 -2.21 -14.90
N ILE A 53 -9.05 -1.25 -14.14
CA ILE A 53 -10.51 -1.04 -14.07
C ILE A 53 -11.03 -0.35 -15.31
N GLU A 54 -10.38 0.71 -15.75
CA GLU A 54 -10.84 1.53 -16.87
C GLU A 54 -10.62 0.80 -18.21
N PRO A 55 -11.55 0.92 -19.19
CA PRO A 55 -11.51 0.13 -20.41
C PRO A 55 -10.20 0.23 -21.22
N GLN A 56 -9.58 1.42 -21.25
CA GLN A 56 -8.33 1.64 -21.98
C GLN A 56 -7.12 0.95 -21.31
N PHE A 57 -7.07 0.92 -19.97
CA PHE A 57 -6.03 0.24 -19.21
C PHE A 57 -6.20 -1.28 -19.32
N TYR A 58 -7.45 -1.73 -19.28
CA TYR A 58 -7.80 -3.13 -19.50
C TYR A 58 -7.46 -3.59 -20.93
N ALA A 59 -7.69 -2.76 -21.94
CA ALA A 59 -7.27 -3.06 -23.31
C ALA A 59 -5.75 -3.26 -23.39
N GLU A 60 -4.95 -2.40 -22.73
CA GLU A 60 -3.50 -2.54 -22.72
C GLU A 60 -3.02 -3.80 -21.97
N LEU A 61 -3.71 -4.17 -20.87
CA LEU A 61 -3.50 -5.46 -20.21
C LEU A 61 -3.72 -6.63 -21.18
N LEU A 62 -4.83 -6.62 -21.93
CA LEU A 62 -5.13 -7.68 -22.90
C LEU A 62 -4.11 -7.73 -24.04
N GLU A 63 -3.68 -6.59 -24.56
CA GLU A 63 -2.65 -6.52 -25.59
C GLU A 63 -1.33 -7.14 -25.12
N LYS A 64 -0.84 -6.75 -23.95
CA LYS A 64 0.45 -7.21 -23.40
C LYS A 64 0.44 -8.66 -22.93
N THR A 65 -0.73 -9.18 -22.56
CA THR A 65 -0.91 -10.60 -22.21
C THR A 65 -1.21 -11.49 -23.41
N GLY A 66 -1.41 -10.91 -24.60
CA GLY A 66 -1.78 -11.66 -25.81
C GLY A 66 -3.23 -12.15 -25.82
N LEU A 67 -4.09 -11.55 -25.00
CA LEU A 67 -5.52 -11.84 -24.88
C LEU A 67 -6.39 -10.85 -25.68
N ALA A 68 -5.78 -9.86 -26.34
CA ALA A 68 -6.51 -8.93 -27.19
C ALA A 68 -7.26 -9.67 -28.31
N GLY A 69 -8.52 -9.29 -28.53
CA GLY A 69 -9.41 -9.91 -29.51
C GLY A 69 -10.21 -11.12 -29.01
N ASP A 70 -10.02 -11.53 -27.75
CA ASP A 70 -10.85 -12.57 -27.13
C ASP A 70 -12.25 -12.02 -26.77
N GLU A 71 -13.29 -12.65 -27.32
CA GLU A 71 -14.69 -12.20 -27.16
C GLU A 71 -15.20 -12.29 -25.72
N GLU A 72 -14.67 -13.20 -24.90
CA GLU A 72 -15.06 -13.32 -23.50
C GLU A 72 -14.40 -12.21 -22.68
N PHE A 73 -13.09 -11.99 -22.88
CA PHE A 73 -12.39 -10.89 -22.21
C PHE A 73 -12.92 -9.51 -22.64
N ALA A 74 -13.47 -9.34 -23.85
CA ALA A 74 -14.10 -8.09 -24.28
C ALA A 74 -15.29 -7.67 -23.40
N LYS A 75 -15.93 -8.63 -22.71
CA LYS A 75 -17.05 -8.38 -21.77
C LYS A 75 -16.52 -8.18 -20.34
N GLN A 76 -15.60 -7.25 -20.16
CA GLN A 76 -14.89 -6.99 -18.89
C GLN A 76 -15.81 -7.05 -17.64
N ASN A 77 -16.95 -6.37 -17.69
CA ASN A 77 -17.86 -6.21 -16.55
C ASN A 77 -18.97 -7.29 -16.45
N ASP A 78 -18.91 -8.37 -17.24
CA ASP A 78 -19.80 -9.52 -17.07
C ASP A 78 -19.36 -10.36 -15.86
N ARG A 79 -19.98 -10.06 -14.71
CA ARG A 79 -19.67 -10.70 -13.42
C ARG A 79 -19.85 -12.22 -13.43
N SER A 80 -20.72 -12.75 -14.31
CA SER A 80 -20.93 -14.20 -14.39
C SER A 80 -19.71 -14.93 -14.95
N MET A 81 -18.87 -14.23 -15.72
CA MET A 81 -17.67 -14.76 -16.35
C MET A 81 -16.40 -14.54 -15.52
N TRP A 82 -16.42 -13.66 -14.52
CA TRP A 82 -15.24 -13.34 -13.71
C TRP A 82 -14.51 -14.56 -13.16
N PRO A 83 -15.17 -15.59 -12.57
CA PRO A 83 -14.46 -16.77 -12.08
C PRO A 83 -13.64 -17.47 -13.17
N LEU A 84 -14.22 -17.65 -14.36
CA LEU A 84 -13.54 -18.26 -15.50
C LEU A 84 -12.39 -17.38 -16.02
N LEU A 85 -12.64 -16.08 -16.21
CA LEU A 85 -11.63 -15.15 -16.72
C LEU A 85 -10.46 -15.00 -15.75
N LYS A 86 -10.68 -15.14 -14.44
CA LYS A 86 -9.62 -15.21 -13.43
C LYS A 86 -8.68 -16.38 -13.67
N GLU A 87 -9.22 -17.59 -13.88
CA GLU A 87 -8.41 -18.78 -14.15
C GLU A 87 -7.62 -18.63 -15.45
N ARG A 88 -8.26 -18.11 -16.50
CA ARG A 88 -7.63 -17.88 -17.81
C ARG A 88 -6.48 -16.87 -17.73
N LEU A 89 -6.70 -15.73 -17.05
CA LEU A 89 -5.65 -14.73 -16.85
C LEU A 89 -4.52 -15.26 -15.96
N ALA A 90 -4.84 -15.99 -14.90
CA ALA A 90 -3.85 -16.65 -14.04
C ALA A 90 -2.95 -17.60 -14.84
N ALA A 91 -3.54 -18.41 -15.73
CA ALA A 91 -2.79 -19.33 -16.57
C ALA A 91 -1.80 -18.60 -17.50
N VAL A 92 -2.19 -17.43 -18.03
CA VAL A 92 -1.28 -16.60 -18.84
C VAL A 92 -0.17 -16.01 -17.97
N ILE A 93 -0.50 -15.41 -16.83
CA ILE A 93 0.49 -14.81 -15.92
C ILE A 93 1.48 -15.87 -15.41
N ALA A 94 1.05 -17.09 -15.16
CA ALA A 94 1.92 -18.19 -14.74
C ALA A 94 2.96 -18.64 -15.78
N THR A 95 2.94 -18.09 -17.01
CA THR A 95 3.91 -18.46 -18.07
C THR A 95 5.25 -17.73 -17.99
N LYS A 96 5.36 -16.67 -17.19
CA LYS A 96 6.60 -15.89 -17.03
C LYS A 96 6.84 -15.56 -15.56
N THR A 97 8.07 -15.22 -15.24
CA THR A 97 8.46 -14.75 -13.91
C THR A 97 7.86 -13.37 -13.63
N ARG A 98 7.74 -12.99 -12.35
CA ARG A 98 7.27 -11.65 -11.97
C ARG A 98 8.06 -10.54 -12.65
N ASP A 99 9.39 -10.66 -12.69
CA ASP A 99 10.27 -9.60 -13.17
C ASP A 99 10.25 -9.49 -14.71
N GLU A 100 10.00 -10.59 -15.43
CA GLU A 100 9.74 -10.55 -16.88
C GLU A 100 8.44 -9.81 -17.21
N TRP A 101 7.37 -10.09 -16.46
CA TRP A 101 6.12 -9.34 -16.61
C TRP A 101 6.28 -7.88 -16.23
N ALA A 102 6.97 -7.59 -15.12
CA ALA A 102 7.25 -6.22 -14.72
C ALA A 102 7.96 -5.44 -15.83
N ALA A 103 8.91 -6.06 -16.55
CA ALA A 103 9.56 -5.45 -17.70
C ALA A 103 8.61 -5.26 -18.90
N ILE A 104 7.69 -6.18 -19.15
CA ILE A 104 6.67 -6.06 -20.22
C ILE A 104 5.70 -4.90 -19.96
N PHE A 105 5.31 -4.72 -18.70
CA PHE A 105 4.37 -3.69 -18.25
C PHE A 105 5.05 -2.37 -17.84
N ASP A 106 6.38 -2.27 -17.88
CA ASP A 106 7.07 -1.03 -17.56
C ASP A 106 6.74 0.07 -18.59
N GLY A 107 6.52 1.30 -18.09
CA GLY A 107 6.16 2.46 -18.91
C GLY A 107 4.78 2.41 -19.58
N SER A 108 3.89 1.53 -19.11
CA SER A 108 2.59 1.23 -19.69
C SER A 108 1.44 1.62 -18.77
N ASP A 109 0.24 1.86 -19.32
CA ASP A 109 -0.96 2.20 -18.54
C ASP A 109 -1.80 0.96 -18.19
N ALA A 110 -1.27 -0.26 -18.33
CA ALA A 110 -2.00 -1.51 -18.05
C ALA A 110 -2.34 -1.74 -16.56
N CYS A 111 -1.93 -0.85 -15.66
CA CYS A 111 -2.13 -0.95 -14.21
C CYS A 111 -1.66 -2.28 -13.61
N VAL A 112 -0.52 -2.79 -14.07
CA VAL A 112 0.13 -3.99 -13.53
C VAL A 112 1.44 -3.62 -12.84
N ALA A 113 1.68 -4.16 -11.65
CA ALA A 113 2.91 -3.92 -10.89
C ALA A 113 3.43 -5.20 -10.21
N PRO A 114 4.74 -5.36 -10.02
CA PRO A 114 5.30 -6.44 -9.21
C PRO A 114 4.90 -6.26 -7.74
N VAL A 115 4.42 -7.34 -7.12
CA VAL A 115 4.26 -7.39 -5.66
C VAL A 115 5.65 -7.57 -5.05
N LEU A 116 6.13 -6.52 -4.39
CA LEU A 116 7.44 -6.49 -3.75
C LEU A 116 7.33 -6.87 -2.28
N SER A 117 8.33 -7.60 -1.79
CA SER A 117 8.55 -7.72 -0.34
C SER A 117 8.90 -6.37 0.29
N LEU A 118 8.77 -6.26 1.61
CA LEU A 118 9.16 -5.06 2.35
C LEU A 118 10.61 -4.66 2.06
N VAL A 119 11.52 -5.64 1.95
CA VAL A 119 12.94 -5.39 1.65
C VAL A 119 13.13 -4.91 0.22
N GLU A 120 12.58 -5.62 -0.78
CA GLU A 120 12.67 -5.22 -2.20
C GLU A 120 12.09 -3.81 -2.42
N SER A 121 11.03 -3.44 -1.69
CA SER A 121 10.39 -2.13 -1.79
C SER A 121 11.34 -0.98 -1.44
N THR A 122 12.34 -1.21 -0.57
CA THR A 122 13.30 -0.17 -0.16
C THR A 122 14.29 0.20 -1.26
N THR A 123 14.54 -0.71 -2.20
CA THR A 123 15.51 -0.55 -3.29
C THR A 123 14.87 -0.40 -4.66
N ASN A 124 13.53 -0.38 -4.76
CA ASN A 124 12.82 -0.15 -6.01
C ASN A 124 13.16 1.23 -6.59
N ALA A 125 13.32 1.33 -7.91
CA ALA A 125 13.72 2.57 -8.58
C ALA A 125 12.82 3.76 -8.23
N HIS A 126 11.49 3.55 -8.12
CA HIS A 126 10.54 4.61 -7.80
C HIS A 126 10.68 5.07 -6.33
N THR A 127 10.86 4.15 -5.39
CA THR A 127 11.01 4.48 -3.96
C THR A 127 12.35 5.15 -3.67
N VAL A 128 13.42 4.71 -4.33
CA VAL A 128 14.76 5.31 -4.26
C VAL A 128 14.76 6.72 -4.84
N ALA A 129 14.25 6.90 -6.07
CA ALA A 129 14.17 8.22 -6.72
C ALA A 129 13.42 9.24 -5.87
N ARG A 130 12.45 8.76 -5.09
CA ARG A 130 11.62 9.58 -4.23
C ARG A 130 12.12 9.69 -2.80
N LYS A 131 13.16 8.96 -2.36
CA LYS A 131 13.56 8.89 -0.93
C LYS A 131 12.39 8.50 -0.02
N THR A 132 11.57 7.53 -0.45
CA THR A 132 10.42 7.04 0.34
C THR A 132 10.89 6.39 1.64
N PHE A 133 12.04 5.72 1.61
CA PHE A 133 12.75 5.21 2.78
C PHE A 133 14.02 6.02 2.98
N VAL A 134 14.38 6.23 4.25
CA VAL A 134 15.60 6.91 4.69
C VAL A 134 16.33 6.02 5.68
N GLU A 135 17.66 6.15 5.71
CA GLU A 135 18.49 5.54 6.74
C GLU A 135 18.75 6.58 7.84
N ASN A 136 18.50 6.22 9.09
CA ASN A 136 18.86 7.02 10.25
C ASN A 136 19.40 6.11 11.34
N ALA A 137 20.59 6.43 11.86
CA ALA A 137 21.29 5.61 12.86
C ALA A 137 21.43 4.12 12.47
N GLY A 138 21.70 3.83 11.19
CA GLY A 138 21.87 2.46 10.69
C GLY A 138 20.57 1.68 10.48
N VAL A 139 19.41 2.33 10.61
CA VAL A 139 18.08 1.71 10.41
C VAL A 139 17.38 2.34 9.22
N VAL A 140 17.05 1.51 8.23
CA VAL A 140 16.18 1.89 7.10
C VAL A 140 14.73 1.93 7.56
N GLN A 141 14.07 3.07 7.38
CA GLN A 141 12.69 3.29 7.81
C GLN A 141 11.96 4.25 6.85
N PRO A 142 10.62 4.27 6.83
CA PRO A 142 9.86 5.22 6.02
C PRO A 142 10.22 6.67 6.39
N ALA A 143 10.36 7.51 5.36
CA ALA A 143 10.44 8.96 5.56
C ALA A 143 9.09 9.51 6.05
N PRO A 144 9.08 10.64 6.80
CA PRO A 144 7.84 11.34 7.13
C PRO A 144 6.96 11.64 5.91
N ALA A 145 5.64 11.46 6.06
CA ALA A 145 4.65 11.69 5.03
C ALA A 145 3.44 12.48 5.57
N PRO A 146 2.77 13.31 4.75
CA PRO A 146 3.10 13.66 3.37
C PRO A 146 4.32 14.60 3.27
N ARG A 147 4.72 14.97 2.04
CA ARG A 147 5.82 15.93 1.80
C ARG A 147 5.29 17.36 1.77
N PHE A 148 6.05 18.28 2.34
CA PHE A 148 5.74 19.70 2.39
C PHE A 148 6.82 20.48 1.65
N SER A 149 6.43 21.35 0.72
CA SER A 149 7.40 22.06 -0.15
C SER A 149 8.20 23.16 0.55
N ARG A 150 7.73 23.69 1.68
CA ARG A 150 8.38 24.79 2.41
C ARG A 150 8.97 24.35 3.76
N THR A 151 8.24 23.54 4.50
CA THR A 151 8.62 23.08 5.85
C THR A 151 8.79 21.57 5.81
N GLU A 152 9.86 21.12 5.16
CA GLU A 152 10.14 19.69 4.98
C GLU A 152 10.24 18.98 6.32
N ALA A 153 9.48 17.89 6.47
CA ALA A 153 9.56 17.02 7.63
C ALA A 153 10.78 16.10 7.50
N SER A 154 11.50 15.91 8.61
CA SER A 154 12.69 15.04 8.67
C SER A 154 12.83 14.42 10.05
N ILE A 155 13.51 13.27 10.11
CA ILE A 155 13.81 12.59 11.38
C ILE A 155 14.90 13.38 12.11
N GLN A 156 14.59 13.87 13.31
CA GLN A 156 15.48 14.79 14.05
C GLN A 156 16.30 14.12 15.15
N ARG A 157 15.79 13.03 15.73
CA ARG A 157 16.41 12.33 16.88
C ARG A 157 16.18 10.81 16.76
N PRO A 158 17.02 9.97 17.36
CA PRO A 158 16.73 8.55 17.50
C PRO A 158 15.54 8.31 18.46
N PRO A 159 14.96 7.10 18.49
CA PRO A 159 13.95 6.74 19.48
C PRO A 159 14.45 6.96 20.91
N SER A 160 13.60 7.56 21.75
CA SER A 160 13.91 7.84 23.15
C SER A 160 13.60 6.64 24.05
N HIS A 161 14.40 6.43 25.08
CA HIS A 161 14.04 5.56 26.19
C HIS A 161 12.98 6.21 27.11
N PRO A 162 12.15 5.42 27.81
CA PRO A 162 11.24 5.95 28.83
C PRO A 162 12.01 6.81 29.85
N GLY A 163 11.52 8.02 30.10
CA GLY A 163 12.10 8.95 31.07
C GLY A 163 13.37 9.71 30.62
N GLN A 164 13.97 9.35 29.47
CA GLN A 164 15.27 9.92 29.05
C GLN A 164 15.30 11.45 28.97
N HIS A 165 14.16 12.09 28.71
CA HIS A 165 14.06 13.53 28.47
C HIS A 165 13.19 14.26 29.51
N THR A 166 12.78 13.58 30.61
CA THR A 166 11.82 14.15 31.57
C THR A 166 12.29 15.50 32.12
N ASP A 167 13.54 15.57 32.59
CA ASP A 167 14.10 16.77 33.22
C ASP A 167 14.28 17.91 32.19
N GLU A 168 14.72 17.60 30.96
CA GLU A 168 14.86 18.56 29.85
C GLU A 168 13.52 19.21 29.51
N VAL A 169 12.48 18.38 29.29
CA VAL A 169 11.15 18.85 28.87
C VAL A 169 10.46 19.66 29.97
N LEU A 170 10.53 19.22 31.23
CA LEU A 170 9.90 19.95 32.35
C LEU A 170 10.54 21.31 32.59
N LYS A 171 11.85 21.42 32.37
CA LYS A 171 12.57 22.70 32.40
C LYS A 171 12.21 23.59 31.21
N GLU A 172 12.17 23.02 30.00
CA GLU A 172 11.84 23.75 28.77
C GLU A 172 10.42 24.33 28.80
N TRP A 173 9.47 23.58 29.36
CA TRP A 173 8.10 24.06 29.59
C TRP A 173 7.99 25.11 30.70
N GLY A 174 9.05 25.32 31.50
CA GLY A 174 9.08 26.27 32.61
C GLY A 174 8.24 25.84 33.82
N VAL A 175 7.96 24.54 33.97
CA VAL A 175 7.07 24.01 35.03
C VAL A 175 7.84 23.39 36.20
N ALA A 176 9.15 23.14 36.06
CA ALA A 176 10.00 22.64 37.12
C ALA A 176 11.44 23.18 37.02
N ASP A 177 11.99 23.57 38.16
CA ASP A 177 13.43 23.73 38.38
C ASP A 177 14.02 22.48 39.04
N ASP A 178 15.32 22.49 39.36
CA ASP A 178 15.99 21.35 40.00
C ASP A 178 15.36 20.95 41.33
N ALA A 179 14.88 21.94 42.12
CA ALA A 179 14.23 21.68 43.40
C ALA A 179 12.89 20.97 43.20
N ARG A 180 12.08 21.42 42.25
CA ARG A 180 10.80 20.79 41.94
C ARG A 180 10.99 19.40 41.33
N LEU A 181 11.98 19.20 40.48
CA LEU A 181 12.31 17.88 39.92
C LEU A 181 12.67 16.86 41.01
N ALA A 182 13.46 17.26 42.00
CA ALA A 182 13.82 16.40 43.13
C ALA A 182 12.57 15.98 43.94
N VAL A 183 11.64 16.91 44.18
CA VAL A 183 10.36 16.60 44.86
C VAL A 183 9.52 15.63 44.05
N LEU A 184 9.34 15.88 42.75
CA LEU A 184 8.54 15.00 41.88
C LEU A 184 9.10 13.58 41.82
N ARG A 185 10.43 13.43 41.81
CA ARG A 185 11.10 12.13 41.81
C ARG A 185 10.97 11.43 43.16
N ALA A 186 11.09 12.16 44.27
CA ALA A 186 10.87 11.61 45.61
C ALA A 186 9.43 11.14 45.83
N GLU A 187 8.46 11.80 45.21
CA GLU A 187 7.03 11.43 45.23
C GLU A 187 6.70 10.28 44.26
N GLY A 188 7.65 9.85 43.42
CA GLY A 188 7.42 8.83 42.38
C GLY A 188 6.54 9.31 41.22
N ALA A 189 6.33 10.62 41.10
CA ALA A 189 5.55 11.23 40.02
C ALA A 189 6.31 11.23 38.68
N ILE A 190 7.64 11.21 38.74
CA ILE A 190 8.54 11.03 37.60
C ILE A 190 9.61 9.99 37.90
N ALA A 191 10.09 9.32 36.86
CA ALA A 191 11.24 8.41 36.91
C ALA A 191 12.54 9.18 36.61
#